data_AF-A0A0F9BRL3-F1
#
_entry.id   AF-A0A0F9BRL3-F1
#
_cell.length_a   1.000
_cell.length_b   1.000
_cell.length_c   1.000
_cell.angle_alpha   90.00
_cell.angle_beta   90.00
_cell.angle_gamma   90.00
#
_symmetry.space_group_name_H-M   'P 1'
#
loop_
_entity.id
_entity.type
_entity.pdbx_description
1 polymer ?
#
loop_
_entity_poly.entity_id
_entity_poly.type
_entity_poly.pdbx_seq_one_letter_code
_entity_poly.pdbx_strand_id
1 'polypeptide(L)' 'MAGSAAALDTKVEVFVGAQKVGDLYNVDTGAVNRDAMFRVGTPVPAGVEVHLFVRDAPTTNPINCAVDFAE' A
#
# COMPACT_ATOMS: atom_id res chain seq x y z
N MET A 1 -0.63 -2.69 5.44
CA MET A 1 0.60 -3.13 4.73
C MET A 1 1.54 -3.74 5.76
N ALA A 2 2.15 -4.87 5.43
CA ALA A 2 3.13 -5.55 6.26
C ALA A 2 4.38 -5.84 5.42
N GLY A 3 5.54 -5.69 6.04
CA GLY A 3 6.83 -5.73 5.38
C GLY A 3 7.86 -4.97 6.20
N SER A 4 9.12 -5.37 6.09
CA SER A 4 10.21 -4.99 7.00
C SER A 4 10.12 -5.53 8.44
N ALA A 5 11.28 -5.57 9.11
CA ALA A 5 11.46 -5.91 10.52
C ALA A 5 11.15 -4.76 11.49
N ALA A 6 10.83 -3.57 10.97
CA ALA A 6 10.43 -2.39 11.74
C ALA A 6 9.21 -1.72 11.09
N ALA A 7 8.21 -1.35 11.89
CA ALA A 7 7.08 -0.55 11.42
C ALA A 7 7.51 0.88 11.06
N LEU A 8 6.80 1.50 10.11
CA LEU A 8 6.97 2.87 9.60
C LEU A 8 8.27 3.13 8.82
N ASP A 9 9.04 2.10 8.51
CA ASP A 9 10.32 2.24 7.80
C ASP A 9 10.19 2.26 6.27
N THR A 10 9.01 1.92 5.75
CA THR A 10 8.70 1.89 4.34
C THR A 10 7.62 2.90 4.02
N LYS A 11 7.77 3.61 2.90
CA LYS A 11 6.75 4.48 2.34
C LYS A 11 6.37 4.07 0.92
N VAL A 12 5.06 3.88 0.70
CA VAL A 12 4.48 3.65 -0.63
C VAL A 12 3.48 4.76 -0.93
N GLU A 13 3.59 5.37 -2.10
CA GLU A 13 2.59 6.29 -2.62
C GLU A 13 1.63 5.54 -3.53
N VAL A 14 0.33 5.79 -3.32
CA VAL A 14 -0.74 5.18 -4.12
C VAL A 14 -1.33 6.23 -5.05
N PHE A 15 -1.43 5.88 -6.32
CA PHE A 15 -2.08 6.69 -7.35
C PHE A 15 -3.21 5.91 -8.01
N VAL A 16 -4.28 6.62 -8.36
CA VAL A 16 -5.38 6.12 -9.18
C VAL A 16 -5.41 7.00 -10.43
N GLY A 17 -5.04 6.43 -11.57
CA GLY A 17 -4.63 7.20 -12.75
C GLY A 17 -3.49 8.15 -12.40
N ALA A 18 -3.69 9.45 -12.68
CA ALA A 18 -2.71 10.50 -12.38
C ALA A 18 -2.85 11.11 -10.97
N GLN A 19 -3.90 10.77 -10.21
CA GLN A 19 -4.17 11.39 -8.92
C GLN A 19 -3.50 10.60 -7.79
N LYS A 20 -2.68 11.27 -6.98
CA LYS A 20 -2.18 10.71 -5.72
C LYS A 20 -3.33 10.60 -4.73
N VAL A 21 -3.61 9.39 -4.26
CA VAL A 21 -4.71 9.13 -3.33
C VAL A 21 -4.22 9.02 -1.89
N GLY A 22 -2.96 8.65 -1.68
CA GLY A 22 -2.40 8.66 -0.34
C GLY A 22 -0.97 8.17 -0.23
N ASP A 23 -0.44 8.36 0.98
CA ASP A 23 0.81 7.77 1.44
C ASP A 23 0.48 6.66 2.42
N LEU A 24 1.02 5.48 2.17
CA LEU A 24 0.90 4.34 3.07
C LEU A 24 2.27 4.04 3.67
N TYR A 25 2.26 3.71 4.96
CA TYR A 25 3.42 3.19 5.67
C TYR A 25 3.15 1.76 6.09
N ASN A 26 4.20 0.94 6.16
CA ASN A 26 4.07 -0.35 6.80
C ASN A 26 3.77 -0.13 8.29
N VAL A 27 2.74 -0.80 8.80
CA VAL A 27 2.29 -0.64 10.20
C VAL A 27 2.61 -1.86 11.04
N ASP A 28 3.05 -2.95 10.39
CA ASP A 28 3.36 -4.21 11.04
C ASP A 28 4.48 -4.95 10.29
N THR A 29 5.12 -5.88 11.00
CA THR A 29 6.14 -6.79 10.49
C THR A 29 5.52 -8.10 9.99
N GLY A 30 6.20 -8.81 9.09
CA GLY A 30 5.76 -10.14 8.65
C GLY A 30 4.75 -10.14 7.49
N ALA A 31 3.84 -11.12 7.49
CA ALA A 31 2.93 -11.38 6.36
C ALA A 31 1.74 -10.42 6.34
N VAL A 32 1.30 -10.03 5.14
CA VAL A 32 0.10 -9.18 4.97
C VAL A 32 -1.14 -10.01 5.25
N ASN A 33 -1.94 -9.56 6.22
CA ASN A 33 -3.30 -10.03 6.46
C ASN A 33 -4.32 -8.98 5.99
N ARG A 34 -5.58 -9.41 5.83
CA ARG A 34 -6.69 -8.51 5.45
C ARG A 34 -6.96 -7.43 6.51
N ASP A 35 -6.61 -7.69 7.78
CA ASP A 35 -6.79 -6.74 8.87
C ASP A 35 -5.89 -5.51 8.72
N ALA A 36 -4.77 -5.63 7.99
CA ALA A 36 -3.85 -4.53 7.70
C ALA A 36 -4.19 -3.76 6.42
N MET A 37 -5.39 -3.93 5.86
CA MET A 37 -5.84 -3.20 4.67
C MET A 37 -6.35 -1.82 5.01
N PHE A 38 -6.03 -0.85 4.15
CA PHE A 38 -6.49 0.53 4.27
C PHE A 38 -7.48 0.83 3.15
N ARG A 39 -8.56 1.54 3.47
CA ARG A 39 -9.49 2.03 2.45
C ARG A 39 -8.89 3.25 1.76
N VAL A 40 -8.83 3.21 0.44
CA VAL A 40 -8.38 4.31 -0.44
C VAL A 40 -9.31 5.53 -0.34
N GLY A 41 -10.52 5.37 0.22
CA GLY A 41 -11.44 6.47 0.55
C GLY A 41 -12.07 7.18 -0.66
N THR A 42 -11.63 6.83 -1.87
CA THR A 42 -12.12 7.35 -3.15
C THR A 42 -12.52 6.18 -4.04
N PRO A 43 -13.67 6.24 -4.74
CA PRO A 43 -14.04 5.23 -5.72
C PRO A 43 -13.00 5.15 -6.84
N VAL A 44 -12.61 3.93 -7.21
CA VAL A 44 -11.74 3.67 -8.35
C VAL A 44 -12.64 3.24 -9.53
N PRO A 45 -12.78 4.06 -10.59
CA PRO A 45 -13.58 3.67 -11.74
C PRO A 45 -12.98 2.46 -12.46
N ALA A 46 -13.84 1.63 -13.04
CA ALA A 46 -13.39 0.49 -13.84
C ALA A 46 -12.51 0.96 -15.02
N GLY A 47 -11.40 0.26 -15.26
CA GLY A 47 -10.46 0.58 -16.34
C GLY A 47 -9.45 1.68 -16.01
N VAL A 48 -9.48 2.26 -14.81
CA VAL A 48 -8.45 3.19 -14.35
C VAL A 48 -7.30 2.42 -13.69
N GLU A 49 -6.07 2.74 -14.05
CA GLU A 49 -4.88 2.10 -13.50
C GLU A 49 -4.63 2.50 -12.04
N VAL A 50 -4.16 1.55 -11.24
CA VAL A 50 -3.68 1.80 -9.87
C VAL A 50 -2.18 1.64 -9.87
N HIS A 51 -1.46 2.71 -9.50
CA HIS A 51 0.00 2.68 -9.41
C HIS A 51 0.44 2.73 -7.95
N LEU A 52 1.47 1.95 -7.64
CA LEU A 52 2.13 1.92 -6.34
C LEU A 52 3.60 2.27 -6.57
N PHE A 53 4.05 3.37 -5.97
CA PHE A 53 5.45 3.80 -6.04
C PHE A 53 6.08 3.65 -4.66
N VAL A 54 7.09 2.79 -4.57
CA VAL A 54 7.91 2.68 -3.36
C VAL A 54 8.83 3.90 -3.31
N ARG A 55 8.63 4.76 -2.31
CA ARG A 55 9.45 5.96 -2.08
C ARG A 55 10.57 5.71 -1.10
N ASP A 56 10.30 4.91 -0.09
CA ASP A 56 11.31 4.44 0.85
C ASP A 56 11.26 2.92 0.88
N ALA A 57 12.40 2.30 0.60
CA ALA A 57 12.51 0.86 0.44
C ALA A 57 12.76 0.22 1.81
N PRO A 58 12.25 -0.99 2.03
CA PRO A 58 12.38 -1.65 3.32
C PRO A 58 13.84 -2.08 3.50
N THR A 59 14.37 -1.93 4.70
CA THR A 59 15.79 -2.24 4.95
C THR A 59 16.08 -3.73 5.12
N THR A 60 15.05 -4.53 5.43
CA THR A 60 15.25 -5.91 5.94
C THR A 60 14.44 -6.97 5.21
N ASN A 61 13.16 -6.71 4.91
CA ASN A 61 12.28 -7.69 4.28
C ASN A 61 11.50 -7.05 3.12
N PRO A 62 11.17 -7.79 2.05
CA PRO A 62 10.33 -7.28 0.97
C PRO A 62 8.97 -6.81 1.48
N ILE A 63 8.42 -5.78 0.83
CA ILE A 63 7.07 -5.28 1.10
C ILE A 63 6.09 -6.06 0.26
N ASN A 64 5.00 -6.47 0.89
CA ASN A 64 3.88 -7.09 0.20
C ASN A 64 2.70 -6.10 0.17
N CYS A 65 2.07 -5.97 -0.99
CA CYS A 65 0.88 -5.14 -1.19
C CYS A 65 -0.25 -6.03 -1.72
N ALA A 66 -1.43 -5.93 -1.09
CA ALA A 66 -2.66 -6.56 -1.56
C ALA A 66 -3.67 -5.47 -1.91
N VAL A 67 -4.36 -5.64 -3.05
CA VAL A 67 -5.44 -4.77 -3.49
C VAL A 67 -6.72 -5.60 -3.48
N ASP A 68 -7.75 -5.11 -2.81
CA ASP A 68 -9.08 -5.72 -2.79
C ASP A 68 -10.09 -4.65 -3.25
N PHE A 69 -10.92 -5.02 -4.22
CA PHE A 69 -11.97 -4.16 -4.75
C PHE A 69 -13.25 -4.54 -4.01
N ALA A 70 -13.70 -3.67 -3.10
CA ALA A 70 -14.98 -3.87 -2.43
C ALA A 70 -16.11 -3.77 -3.47
N GLU A 71 -17.00 -4.75 -3.45
CA GLU A 71 -18.26 -4.77 -4.24
C GLU A 71 -19.23 -3.67 -3.82
#